data_AF-A0A950JHX1-F1
#
_entry.id   AF-A0A950JHX1-F1
#
_cell.length_a   1.000
_cell.length_b   1.000
_cell.length_c   1.000
_cell.angle_alpha   90.00
_cell.angle_beta   90.00
_cell.angle_gamma   90.00
#
_symmetry.space_group_name_H-M   'P 1'
#
loop_
_entity.id
_entity.type
_entity.pdbx_description
1 polymer ?
#
loop_
_entity_poly.entity_id
_entity_poly.type
_entity_poly.pdbx_seq_one_letter_code
_entity_poly.pdbx_strand_id
1 'polypeptide(L)' 'HLSEHHGDGSPGARLRVMMRGVEEFHREISAKTYRYMRPGLEKTPWGTLETGAIDPFGTIIRFCERIDGQS' A
#
# COMPACT_ATOMS: atom_id res chain seq x y z
N HIS A 1 -6.80 -30.88 -14.16
CA HIS A 1 -7.72 -29.83 -13.68
C HIS A 1 -7.30 -29.44 -12.29
N LEU A 2 -6.75 -28.23 -12.13
CA LEU A 2 -6.44 -27.65 -10.83
C LEU A 2 -7.68 -26.93 -10.36
N SER A 3 -8.22 -27.40 -9.24
CA SER A 3 -9.51 -27.02 -8.71
C SER A 3 -9.60 -25.53 -8.44
N GLU A 4 -10.74 -25.01 -8.85
CA GLU A 4 -11.31 -23.73 -8.47
C GLU A 4 -11.23 -23.55 -6.94
N HIS A 5 -10.37 -22.65 -6.48
CA HIS A 5 -10.51 -22.08 -5.15
C HIS A 5 -11.49 -20.91 -5.26
N HIS A 6 -12.76 -21.24 -5.47
CA HIS A 6 -13.87 -20.29 -5.42
C HIS A 6 -14.38 -20.24 -3.98
N GLY A 7 -14.09 -19.15 -3.26
CA GLY A 7 -14.91 -18.77 -2.10
C GLY A 7 -14.28 -18.90 -0.71
N ASP A 8 -13.20 -18.15 -0.45
CA ASP A 8 -13.00 -17.50 0.86
C ASP A 8 -12.11 -16.25 0.72
N GLY A 9 -12.37 -15.45 -0.32
CA GLY A 9 -11.66 -14.18 -0.51
C GLY A 9 -12.59 -13.05 -0.11
N SER A 10 -12.52 -12.60 1.14
CA SER A 10 -13.21 -11.37 1.56
C SER A 10 -12.91 -10.25 0.54
N PRO A 11 -13.92 -9.70 -0.16
CA PRO A 11 -13.67 -8.69 -1.18
C PRO A 11 -13.03 -7.46 -0.54
N GLY A 12 -11.82 -7.11 -0.99
CA GLY A 12 -11.17 -5.84 -0.65
C GLY A 12 -10.57 -5.78 0.75
N ALA A 13 -9.81 -6.80 1.17
CA ALA A 13 -8.99 -6.72 2.37
C ALA A 13 -8.12 -5.44 2.35
N ARG A 14 -8.17 -4.65 3.42
CA ARG A 14 -7.35 -3.44 3.60
C ARG A 14 -6.34 -3.69 4.70
N LEU A 15 -5.06 -3.82 4.31
CA LEU A 15 -3.95 -3.94 5.24
C LEU A 15 -3.32 -2.57 5.44
N ARG A 16 -2.98 -2.24 6.69
CA ARG A 16 -2.18 -1.07 7.04
C ARG A 16 -0.86 -1.52 7.65
N VAL A 17 0.25 -1.10 7.04
CA VAL A 17 1.61 -1.45 7.44
C VAL A 17 2.32 -0.18 7.90
N MET A 18 2.71 -0.13 9.17
CA MET A 18 3.57 0.94 9.68
C MET A 18 5.02 0.65 9.29
N MET A 19 5.69 1.60 8.64
CA MET A 19 7.09 1.49 8.25
C MET A 19 7.81 2.85 8.37
N ARG A 20 9.11 2.84 8.06
CA ARG A 20 9.96 4.03 7.90
C ARG A 20 10.51 4.05 6.48
N GLY A 21 10.74 5.23 5.93
CA GLY A 21 11.12 5.41 4.53
C GLY A 21 9.97 5.22 3.54
N VAL A 22 8.71 5.56 3.86
CA VAL A 22 7.56 5.46 2.94
C VAL A 22 7.80 6.25 1.64
N GLU A 23 8.48 7.39 1.72
CA GLU A 23 8.84 8.19 0.54
C GLU A 23 9.84 7.45 -0.36
N GLU A 24 10.87 6.84 0.23
CA GLU A 24 11.87 6.06 -0.51
C GLU A 24 11.22 4.83 -1.14
N PHE A 25 10.42 4.09 -0.36
CA PHE A 25 9.64 2.96 -0.84
C PHE A 25 8.73 3.35 -2.01
N HIS A 26 8.01 4.47 -1.90
CA HIS A 26 7.21 5.01 -2.99
C HIS A 26 8.06 5.29 -4.24
N ARG A 27 9.26 5.85 -4.11
CA ARG A 27 10.16 6.10 -5.25
C ARG A 27 10.62 4.79 -5.90
N GLU A 28 11.01 3.81 -5.09
CA GLU A 28 11.48 2.50 -5.58
C GLU A 28 10.38 1.74 -6.34
N ILE A 29 9.16 1.71 -5.80
CA ILE A 29 8.06 0.97 -6.42
C ILE A 29 7.50 1.71 -7.64
N SER A 30 7.50 3.05 -7.62
CA SER A 30 7.09 3.88 -8.76
C SER A 30 8.04 3.68 -9.95
N ALA A 31 9.35 3.57 -9.69
CA ALA A 31 10.35 3.27 -10.72
C ALA A 31 10.15 1.89 -11.38
N LYS A 32 9.56 0.92 -10.66
CA LYS A 32 9.33 -0.45 -11.16
C LYS A 32 8.08 -0.59 -12.05
N THR A 33 7.35 0.49 -12.33
CA THR A 33 6.12 0.49 -13.16
C THR A 33 5.18 -0.68 -12.85
N TYR A 34 4.94 -0.94 -11.57
CA TYR A 34 3.94 -1.94 -11.19
C TYR A 34 2.56 -1.45 -11.65
N ARG A 35 2.05 -2.03 -12.74
CA ARG A 35 0.82 -1.59 -13.44
C ARG A 35 -0.42 -1.48 -12.55
N TYR A 36 -0.47 -2.31 -11.50
CA TYR A 36 -1.57 -2.38 -10.54
C TYR A 36 -1.35 -1.52 -9.30
N MET A 37 -0.16 -0.92 -9.19
CA MET A 37 0.17 0.03 -8.15
C MET A 37 -0.12 1.43 -8.66
N ARG A 38 -1.03 2.13 -7.98
CA ARG A 38 -1.22 3.58 -8.14
C ARG A 38 -0.70 4.24 -6.87
N PRO A 39 0.62 4.23 -6.62
CA PRO A 39 1.16 4.72 -5.37
C PRO A 39 1.12 6.24 -5.44
N GLY A 40 0.00 6.85 -5.06
CA GLY A 40 0.03 8.23 -4.61
C GLY A 40 0.78 8.27 -3.29
N LEU A 41 1.60 9.29 -3.09
CA LEU A 41 2.18 9.61 -1.79
C LEU A 41 1.34 10.74 -1.18
N GLU A 42 0.62 10.44 -0.10
CA GLU A 42 -0.36 11.34 0.50
C GLU A 42 0.01 11.64 1.94
N LYS A 43 -0.08 12.91 2.35
CA LYS A 43 0.02 13.30 3.76
C LYS A 43 -1.38 13.27 4.37
N THR A 44 -1.55 12.55 5.47
CA THR A 44 -2.83 12.48 6.18
C THR A 44 -2.98 13.64 7.17
N PRO A 45 -4.21 14.01 7.52
CA PRO A 45 -4.48 15.03 8.55
C PRO A 45 -3.99 14.62 9.95
N TRP A 46 -3.68 13.33 10.20
CA TRP A 46 -3.19 12.84 11.49
C TRP A 46 -1.66 12.78 11.58
N GLY A 47 -0.95 13.42 10.64
CA GLY A 47 0.51 13.49 10.67
C GLY A 47 1.21 12.21 10.22
N THR A 48 0.62 11.47 9.27
CA THR A 48 1.30 10.34 8.62
C THR A 48 1.51 10.60 7.13
N LEU A 49 2.58 10.04 6.60
CA LEU A 49 2.81 9.92 5.16
C LEU A 49 2.37 8.53 4.74
N GLU A 50 1.53 8.43 3.71
CA GLU A 50 0.92 7.18 3.29
C GLU A 50 1.07 6.94 1.79
N THR A 51 1.28 5.70 1.40
CA THR A 51 1.18 5.25 0.01
C THR A 51 0.40 3.94 -0.10
N GLY A 52 -0.19 3.68 -1.27
CA GLY A 52 -1.10 2.56 -1.49
C GLY A 52 -0.70 1.69 -2.67
N ALA A 53 -0.80 0.37 -2.48
CA ALA A 53 -0.69 -0.61 -3.54
C ALA A 53 -1.96 -1.47 -3.60
N ILE A 54 -2.42 -1.78 -4.83
CA ILE A 54 -3.46 -2.76 -5.07
C ILE A 54 -2.80 -3.97 -5.70
N ASP A 55 -2.89 -5.11 -5.04
CA ASP A 55 -2.41 -6.38 -5.56
C ASP A 55 -3.44 -6.98 -6.56
N PRO A 56 -3.02 -7.84 -7.51
CA PRO A 56 -3.91 -8.50 -8.47
C PRO A 56 -5.19 -9.17 -7.92
N PHE A 57 -5.22 -9.54 -6.64
CA PHE A 57 -6.39 -10.12 -5.98
C PHE A 57 -7.34 -9.05 -5.39
N GLY A 58 -7.06 -7.77 -5.60
CA GLY A 58 -7.89 -6.65 -5.11
C GLY A 58 -7.60 -6.27 -3.65
N THR A 59 -6.53 -6.80 -3.06
CA THR A 59 -6.08 -6.41 -1.72
C THR A 59 -5.45 -5.02 -1.75
N ILE A 60 -5.88 -4.14 -0.84
CA ILE A 60 -5.33 -2.79 -0.70
C ILE A 60 -4.35 -2.79 0.46
N ILE A 61 -3.08 -2.50 0.16
CA ILE A 61 -2.03 -2.37 1.16
C ILE A 61 -1.66 -0.89 1.29
N ARG A 62 -1.86 -0.33 2.48
CA ARG A 62 -1.48 1.04 2.83
C ARG A 62 -0.20 0.99 3.67
N PHE A 63 0.86 1.59 3.14
CA PHE A 63 2.11 1.79 3.86
C PHE A 63 2.08 3.17 4.49
N CYS A 64 2.37 3.24 5.78
CA CYS A 64 2.19 4.44 6.58
C CYS A 64 3.45 4.71 7.40
N GLU A 65 3.88 5.96 7.43
CA GLU A 65 4.97 6.44 8.26
C GLU A 65 4.48 7.63 9.08
N ARG A 66 4.87 7.71 10.36
CA ARG A 66 4.63 8.93 11.14
C ARG A 66 5.56 10.02 10.66
N ILE A 67 4.99 11.15 10.31
CA ILE A 67 5.73 12.39 10.11
C ILE A 67 6.04 12.87 11.52
N ASP A 68 7.15 12.38 12.09
CA ASP A 68 7.65 12.92 13.34
C ASP A 68 8.00 14.38 13.05
N GLY A 69 7.17 15.29 13.58
CA GLY A 69 7.49 16.71 13.55
C GLY A 69 8.78 16.85 14.33
N GLN A 70 9.89 16.99 13.60
CA GLN A 70 11.23 17.15 14.14
C GLN A 70 11.16 18.02 15.41
N SER A 71 11.56 17.40 16.52
CA SER A 71 11.77 18.09 17.80
C SER A 71 12.70 19.28 17.68
#